data_AF-A0A2E6MR86-F1
#
_entry.id   AF-A0A2E6MR86-F1
#
_cell.length_a   1.000
_cell.length_b   1.000
_cell.length_c   1.000
_cell.angle_alpha   90.00
_cell.angle_beta   90.00
_cell.angle_gamma   90.00
#
_symmetry.space_group_name_H-M   'P 1'
#
loop_
_entity.id
_entity.type
_entity.pdbx_description
1 polymer ?
#
loop_
_entity_poly.entity_id
_entity_poly.type
_entity_poly.pdbx_seq_one_letter_code
_entity_poly.pdbx_strand_id
1 'polypeptide(L)'
;MELDIKNTIGNSNVSTNQSGSNDQTLSKETGSKVFSTAQGFMKNVRSRLLPINGEPTQSFKADASFKSAPGEKDWRVKLSIPNVQSFQNSDMLEPLRQTNGLTFPYTPTIILSHTANYSPISPVHNNYPFYAYNNSSVDQMTITGEFFVQTSAEGTYWVSMLHYLRSVTKMFYGEGEFQGAPPPVVRLNGYGDYVFKNVPVVVTMFTLDMPTEIDYIAVDLSDMGALAEATKGATDTANVKGTVAYVPVQSQVTVTVQPIYSRTDVQGFSLSDFVNGEYVTQEKGFI
;
A
#
# COMPACT_ATOMS: atom_id res chain seq x y z
N MET A 1 -12.93 59.00 5.44
CA MET A 1 -12.67 58.15 6.62
C MET A 1 -14.01 57.46 6.86
N GLU A 2 -14.30 56.36 6.18
CA GLU A 2 -13.79 55.01 6.42
C GLU A 2 -14.04 54.12 5.19
N LEU A 3 -13.22 53.10 5.00
CA LEU A 3 -13.07 52.28 3.79
C LEU A 3 -14.08 51.13 3.74
N ASP A 4 -14.73 50.94 2.59
CA ASP A 4 -15.56 49.78 2.25
C ASP A 4 -14.64 48.67 1.67
N ILE A 5 -14.43 47.59 2.43
CA ILE A 5 -13.56 46.47 2.05
C ILE A 5 -14.40 45.43 1.31
N LYS A 6 -14.35 45.45 -0.02
CA LYS A 6 -14.82 44.35 -0.87
C LYS A 6 -13.66 43.42 -1.21
N ASN A 7 -13.60 42.28 -0.51
CA ASN A 7 -12.70 41.18 -0.82
C ASN A 7 -13.25 40.41 -2.03
N THR A 8 -12.71 40.67 -3.22
CA THR A 8 -12.98 39.89 -4.44
C THR A 8 -11.66 39.27 -4.87
N ILE A 9 -11.38 38.06 -4.38
CA ILE A 9 -10.26 37.24 -4.86
C ILE A 9 -10.69 36.62 -6.19
N GLY A 10 -9.85 36.88 -7.20
CA GLY A 10 -10.15 36.70 -8.60
C GLY A 10 -10.34 35.26 -9.06
N ASN A 11 -11.32 35.12 -9.94
CA ASN A 11 -11.35 34.13 -11.00
C ASN A 11 -11.27 34.91 -12.32
N SER A 12 -10.15 34.80 -13.04
CA SER A 12 -10.05 35.35 -14.39
C SER A 12 -9.21 34.42 -15.26
N ASN A 13 -9.91 33.49 -15.90
CA ASN A 13 -9.46 32.85 -17.13
C ASN A 13 -9.22 33.94 -18.18
N VAL A 14 -7.98 34.12 -18.62
CA VAL A 14 -7.66 34.92 -19.81
C VAL A 14 -6.75 34.10 -20.71
N SER A 15 -7.35 33.58 -21.76
CA SER A 15 -6.71 33.07 -22.97
C SER A 15 -6.40 34.22 -23.91
N THR A 16 -5.16 34.35 -24.38
CA THR A 16 -4.84 35.14 -25.58
C THR A 16 -3.68 34.50 -26.34
N ASN A 17 -3.97 34.08 -27.58
CA ASN A 17 -3.03 33.70 -28.62
C ASN A 17 -2.85 34.87 -29.60
N GLN A 18 -1.66 34.95 -30.23
CA GLN A 18 -1.20 35.65 -31.46
C GLN A 18 0.07 36.49 -31.17
N SER A 19 1.27 36.29 -31.73
CA SER A 19 1.80 36.04 -33.11
C SER A 19 2.45 37.32 -33.71
N GLY A 20 3.76 37.26 -34.01
CA GLY A 20 4.56 38.19 -34.85
C GLY A 20 4.96 39.53 -34.19
N SER A 21 6.12 40.18 -34.40
CA SER A 21 7.18 40.07 -35.42
C SER A 21 8.46 40.80 -34.94
N ASN A 22 9.61 40.43 -35.52
CA ASN A 22 10.93 41.05 -35.36
C ASN A 22 11.00 42.51 -35.85
N ASP A 23 11.79 43.38 -35.20
CA ASP A 23 12.87 44.11 -35.88
C ASP A 23 13.80 44.89 -34.92
N GLN A 24 15.11 44.79 -35.19
CA GLN A 24 16.20 45.50 -34.52
C GLN A 24 16.49 46.81 -35.26
N THR A 25 16.57 47.94 -34.56
CA THR A 25 17.31 49.13 -35.05
C THR A 25 18.20 49.69 -33.95
N LEU A 26 19.49 49.35 -34.01
CA LEU A 26 20.59 50.09 -33.37
C LEU A 26 20.82 51.40 -34.13
N SER A 27 20.58 52.55 -33.50
CA SER A 27 21.18 53.81 -33.95
C SER A 27 21.56 54.71 -32.77
N LYS A 28 22.87 54.78 -32.54
CA LYS A 28 23.65 55.96 -32.12
C LYS A 28 23.02 56.91 -31.09
N GLU A 29 23.31 56.67 -29.82
CA GLU A 29 23.63 57.75 -28.86
C GLU A 29 24.72 57.27 -27.89
N THR A 30 25.95 57.23 -28.40
CA THR A 30 27.14 57.31 -27.56
C THR A 30 27.28 58.77 -27.12
N GLY A 31 27.09 59.07 -25.83
CA GLY A 31 27.44 60.41 -25.35
C GLY A 31 27.01 60.84 -23.96
N SER A 32 26.01 60.24 -23.30
CA SER A 32 25.55 60.80 -22.02
C SER A 32 24.80 59.82 -21.10
N LYS A 33 25.41 58.68 -20.75
CA LYS A 33 24.90 57.80 -19.66
C LYS A 33 26.03 57.14 -18.86
N VAL A 34 27.17 57.82 -18.70
CA VAL A 34 28.36 57.25 -18.05
C VAL A 34 28.29 57.33 -16.51
N PHE A 35 27.33 58.04 -15.89
CA PHE A 35 27.36 58.28 -14.44
C PHE A 35 26.04 58.16 -13.67
N SER A 36 25.09 57.32 -14.11
CA SER A 36 23.90 57.03 -13.28
C SER A 36 23.55 55.55 -13.30
N THR A 37 23.58 54.93 -12.11
CA THR A 37 23.13 53.57 -11.76
C THR A 37 24.26 52.53 -11.62
N ALA A 38 24.93 52.58 -10.46
CA ALA A 38 25.93 51.60 -10.01
C ALA A 38 25.40 50.17 -9.77
N GLN A 39 24.09 49.92 -9.90
CA GLN A 39 23.51 48.57 -9.78
C GLN A 39 23.37 47.81 -11.11
N GLY A 40 23.47 48.49 -12.26
CA GLY A 40 23.26 47.88 -13.58
C GLY A 40 24.53 47.37 -14.26
N PHE A 41 25.69 47.92 -13.91
CA PHE A 41 26.96 47.64 -14.60
C PHE A 41 27.41 46.19 -14.41
N MET A 42 27.31 45.66 -13.18
CA MET A 42 27.70 44.28 -12.90
C MET A 42 26.68 43.23 -13.36
N LYS A 43 25.40 43.62 -13.55
CA LYS A 43 24.37 42.72 -14.08
C LYS A 43 24.63 42.42 -15.56
N ASN A 44 24.91 43.46 -16.35
CA ASN A 44 25.17 43.33 -17.79
C ASN A 44 26.50 42.63 -18.11
N VAL A 45 27.49 42.70 -17.21
CA VAL A 45 28.76 41.96 -17.34
C VAL A 45 28.59 40.48 -16.98
N ARG A 46 27.76 40.15 -15.98
CA ARG A 46 27.50 38.76 -15.57
C ARG A 46 26.50 38.02 -16.47
N SER A 47 25.56 38.72 -17.09
CA SER A 47 24.61 38.10 -18.03
C SER A 47 25.21 37.82 -19.42
N ARG A 48 26.40 38.35 -19.72
CA ARG A 48 27.07 38.14 -21.02
C ARG A 48 27.62 36.72 -21.23
N LEU A 49 27.75 35.94 -20.15
CA LEU A 49 28.24 34.55 -20.16
C LEU A 49 27.14 33.53 -19.91
N LEU A 50 25.89 33.96 -19.73
CA LEU A 50 24.75 33.05 -19.65
C LEU A 50 24.26 32.76 -21.06
N PRO A 51 24.16 31.48 -21.47
CA PRO A 51 23.60 31.11 -22.75
C PRO A 51 22.22 31.75 -22.93
N ILE A 52 22.00 32.40 -24.07
CA ILE A 52 20.69 32.91 -24.42
C ILE A 52 19.75 31.70 -24.50
N ASN A 53 18.63 31.72 -23.78
CA ASN A 53 17.70 30.60 -23.58
C ASN A 53 18.16 29.47 -22.62
N GLY A 54 19.01 29.77 -21.63
CA GLY A 54 19.38 28.85 -20.55
C GLY A 54 18.33 28.67 -19.43
N GLU A 55 17.05 28.91 -19.69
CA GLU A 55 15.97 28.65 -18.73
C GLU A 55 15.67 27.14 -18.74
N PRO A 56 15.72 26.44 -17.58
CA PRO A 56 15.27 25.06 -17.53
C PRO A 56 13.79 25.01 -17.90
N THR A 57 13.48 24.34 -19.01
CA THR A 57 12.12 24.28 -19.57
C THR A 57 11.12 23.60 -18.62
N GLN A 58 11.59 22.93 -17.57
CA GLN A 58 10.77 22.41 -16.48
C GLN A 58 11.51 22.54 -15.14
N SER A 59 10.85 23.12 -14.14
CA SER A 59 11.29 22.98 -12.76
C SER A 59 10.88 21.57 -12.30
N PHE A 60 11.88 20.71 -12.04
CA PHE A 60 11.61 19.48 -11.31
C PHE A 60 11.24 19.87 -9.88
N LYS A 61 9.95 19.97 -9.60
CA LYS A 61 9.46 20.01 -8.23
C LYS A 61 9.73 18.62 -7.66
N ALA A 62 10.81 18.50 -6.91
CA ALA A 62 11.01 17.34 -6.06
C ALA A 62 9.95 17.43 -4.95
N ASP A 63 8.89 16.62 -5.06
CA ASP A 63 7.93 16.47 -3.97
C ASP A 63 8.67 15.87 -2.77
N ALA A 64 8.90 16.71 -1.76
CA ALA A 64 9.42 16.27 -0.48
C ALA A 64 8.26 15.68 0.34
N SER A 65 8.08 14.37 0.27
CA SER A 65 7.24 13.66 1.24
C SER A 65 8.01 13.57 2.55
N PHE A 66 7.38 13.95 3.67
CA PHE A 66 7.87 13.55 4.97
C PHE A 66 7.89 12.01 5.00
N LYS A 67 9.07 11.40 5.08
CA LYS A 67 9.15 9.99 5.44
C LYS A 67 8.77 9.92 6.90
N SER A 68 7.66 9.25 7.19
CA SER A 68 7.18 9.00 8.54
C SER A 68 8.34 8.62 9.45
N ALA A 69 8.42 9.22 10.63
CA ALA A 69 9.48 8.92 11.59
C ALA A 69 9.54 7.39 11.85
N PRO A 70 10.68 6.81 12.26
CA PRO A 70 10.78 5.37 12.50
C PRO A 70 9.71 4.80 13.46
N GLY A 71 9.16 5.62 14.36
CA GLY A 71 8.05 5.28 15.26
C GLY A 71 6.63 5.55 14.72
N GLU A 72 6.51 6.13 13.54
CA GLU A 72 5.24 6.43 12.84
C GLU A 72 4.92 5.38 11.76
N LYS A 73 5.79 4.36 11.60
CA LYS A 73 5.49 3.20 10.77
C LYS A 73 4.34 2.40 11.38
N ASP A 74 3.36 2.06 10.55
CA ASP A 74 2.23 1.22 10.92
C ASP A 74 2.69 -0.21 11.27
N TRP A 75 2.62 -0.53 12.56
CA TRP A 75 3.04 -1.79 13.18
C TRP A 75 1.95 -2.86 13.20
N ARG A 76 0.73 -2.53 12.77
CA ARG A 76 -0.41 -3.45 12.79
C ARG A 76 -0.16 -4.62 11.84
N VAL A 77 -0.78 -5.74 12.17
CA VAL A 77 -0.74 -6.93 11.31
C VAL A 77 -1.56 -6.64 10.07
N LYS A 78 -0.97 -6.85 8.90
CA LYS A 78 -1.61 -6.63 7.61
C LYS A 78 -1.19 -7.64 6.56
N LEU A 79 -2.15 -7.99 5.71
CA LEU A 79 -1.94 -8.74 4.48
C LEU A 79 -2.03 -7.76 3.30
N SER A 80 -0.95 -7.66 2.54
CA SER A 80 -0.89 -6.76 1.37
C SER A 80 -1.83 -7.22 0.26
N ILE A 81 -2.43 -6.29 -0.48
CA ILE A 81 -3.18 -6.62 -1.69
C ILE A 81 -2.21 -7.13 -2.78
N PRO A 82 -2.53 -8.25 -3.47
CA PRO A 82 -1.77 -8.73 -4.61
C PRO A 82 -1.56 -7.67 -5.71
N ASN A 83 -0.38 -7.66 -6.34
CA ASN A 83 -0.10 -6.77 -7.49
C ASN A 83 -0.62 -7.38 -8.80
N VAL A 84 -1.93 -7.59 -8.88
CA VAL A 84 -2.63 -8.05 -10.09
C VAL A 84 -3.76 -7.08 -10.38
N GLN A 85 -4.00 -6.80 -11.67
CA GLN A 85 -4.95 -5.75 -12.10
C GLN A 85 -6.37 -5.96 -11.53
N SER A 86 -6.83 -7.21 -11.46
CA SER A 86 -8.16 -7.54 -10.92
C SER A 86 -8.35 -7.16 -9.44
N PHE A 87 -7.28 -7.12 -8.65
CA PHE A 87 -7.35 -6.73 -7.24
C PHE A 87 -7.08 -5.23 -7.04
N GLN A 88 -6.33 -4.59 -7.94
CA GLN A 88 -6.02 -3.16 -7.85
C GLN A 88 -7.19 -2.27 -8.31
N ASN A 89 -7.98 -2.74 -9.27
CA ASN A 89 -9.07 -1.99 -9.89
C ASN A 89 -10.45 -2.37 -9.33
N SER A 90 -10.50 -3.19 -8.28
CA SER A 90 -11.78 -3.61 -7.68
C SER A 90 -12.25 -2.57 -6.66
N ASP A 91 -13.39 -1.95 -6.93
CA ASP A 91 -13.96 -0.96 -6.00
C ASP A 91 -14.46 -1.62 -4.69
N MET A 92 -14.77 -2.92 -4.72
CA MET A 92 -15.13 -3.69 -3.51
C MET A 92 -13.95 -3.81 -2.54
N LEU A 93 -12.72 -3.51 -2.98
CA LEU A 93 -11.51 -3.51 -2.18
C LEU A 93 -11.06 -2.09 -1.81
N GLU A 94 -11.82 -1.06 -2.15
CA GLU A 94 -11.44 0.34 -1.94
C GLU A 94 -11.12 0.68 -0.47
N PRO A 95 -11.91 0.23 0.54
CA PRO A 95 -11.55 0.45 1.95
C PRO A 95 -10.21 -0.19 2.35
N LEU A 96 -9.83 -1.32 1.73
CA LEU A 96 -8.54 -1.98 1.99
C LEU A 96 -7.38 -1.26 1.28
N ARG A 97 -7.65 -0.57 0.17
CA ARG A 97 -6.63 0.22 -0.56
C ARG A 97 -6.22 1.44 0.25
N GLN A 98 -7.17 2.08 0.93
CA GLN A 98 -6.90 3.20 1.83
C GLN A 98 -5.95 2.79 2.97
N THR A 99 -6.06 1.55 3.46
CA THR A 99 -5.19 0.98 4.50
C THR A 99 -3.96 0.25 3.95
N ASN A 100 -3.72 0.27 2.63
CA ASN A 100 -2.63 -0.43 1.96
C ASN A 100 -2.61 -1.96 2.21
N GLY A 101 -3.78 -2.58 2.37
CA GLY A 101 -3.88 -3.99 2.71
C GLY A 101 -5.05 -4.29 3.64
N LEU A 102 -5.32 -5.58 3.81
CA LEU A 102 -6.18 -6.06 4.89
C LEU A 102 -5.41 -5.90 6.21
N THR A 103 -5.74 -4.86 6.96
CA THR A 103 -5.22 -4.58 8.30
C THR A 103 -6.19 -5.08 9.35
N PHE A 104 -5.69 -5.79 10.35
CA PHE A 104 -6.51 -6.19 11.50
C PHE A 104 -6.78 -4.96 12.38
N PRO A 105 -8.05 -4.61 12.68
CA PRO A 105 -8.36 -3.43 13.49
C PRO A 105 -7.84 -3.55 14.92
N TYR A 106 -7.91 -4.76 15.48
CA TYR A 106 -7.42 -5.11 16.81
C TYR A 106 -6.22 -6.06 16.67
N THR A 107 -5.36 -6.07 17.69
CA THR A 107 -4.17 -6.92 17.70
C THR A 107 -4.57 -8.40 17.67
N PRO A 108 -4.26 -9.15 16.59
CA PRO A 108 -4.64 -10.55 16.51
C PRO A 108 -3.71 -11.43 17.35
N THR A 109 -4.15 -12.65 17.63
CA THR A 109 -3.27 -13.73 18.12
C THR A 109 -2.61 -14.40 16.92
N ILE A 110 -1.27 -14.49 16.92
CA ILE A 110 -0.50 -15.18 15.88
C ILE A 110 0.26 -16.35 16.49
N ILE A 111 0.10 -17.54 15.90
CA ILE A 111 0.88 -18.73 16.26
C ILE A 111 1.86 -19.01 15.12
N LEU A 112 3.17 -18.99 15.45
CA LEU A 112 4.28 -19.31 14.56
C LEU A 112 5.08 -20.48 15.17
N SER A 113 5.29 -21.53 14.37
CA SER A 113 6.02 -22.73 14.77
C SER A 113 7.18 -23.00 13.82
N HIS A 114 8.37 -23.24 14.37
CA HIS A 114 9.54 -23.73 13.64
C HIS A 114 9.84 -25.15 14.09
N THR A 115 9.97 -26.07 13.15
CA THR A 115 10.31 -27.47 13.44
C THR A 115 11.66 -27.79 12.85
N ALA A 116 12.55 -28.32 13.68
CA ALA A 116 13.83 -28.87 13.27
C ALA A 116 13.79 -30.40 13.41
N ASN A 117 13.96 -31.11 12.31
CA ASN A 117 13.90 -32.56 12.26
C ASN A 117 15.30 -33.14 12.48
N TYR A 118 15.45 -33.94 13.55
CA TYR A 118 16.66 -34.68 13.87
C TYR A 118 16.39 -36.18 13.80
N SER A 119 17.26 -36.93 13.12
CA SER A 119 17.20 -38.39 13.06
C SER A 119 18.16 -39.00 14.10
N PRO A 120 17.69 -39.88 15.00
CA PRO A 120 18.56 -40.57 15.93
C PRO A 120 19.32 -41.70 15.23
N ILE A 121 20.64 -41.68 15.35
CA ILE A 121 21.55 -42.77 15.02
C ILE A 121 21.94 -43.41 16.34
N SER A 122 21.65 -44.69 16.53
CA SER A 122 22.07 -45.47 17.70
C SER A 122 23.25 -46.37 17.34
N PRO A 123 24.51 -45.98 17.65
CA PRO A 123 25.66 -46.86 17.46
C PRO A 123 25.57 -48.08 18.36
N VAL A 124 26.07 -49.22 17.88
CA VAL A 124 26.25 -50.41 18.73
C VAL A 124 27.22 -50.10 19.87
N HIS A 125 26.93 -50.63 21.06
CA HIS A 125 27.71 -50.39 22.28
C HIS A 125 27.77 -48.93 22.77
N ASN A 126 26.77 -48.10 22.43
CA ASN A 126 26.56 -46.79 23.02
C ASN A 126 25.18 -46.70 23.71
N ASN A 127 25.11 -46.10 24.89
CA ASN A 127 23.86 -45.91 25.65
C ASN A 127 23.12 -44.61 25.30
N TYR A 128 23.72 -43.74 24.50
CA TYR A 128 23.12 -42.48 24.07
C TYR A 128 23.07 -42.40 22.54
N PRO A 129 21.90 -42.16 21.92
CA PRO A 129 21.80 -41.96 20.48
C PRO A 129 22.43 -40.61 20.09
N PHE A 130 23.07 -40.58 18.92
CA PHE A 130 23.51 -39.35 18.29
C PHE A 130 22.40 -38.80 17.41
N TYR A 131 22.15 -37.50 17.42
CA TYR A 131 21.13 -36.87 16.59
C TYR A 131 21.77 -36.20 15.38
N ALA A 132 21.43 -36.66 14.18
CA ALA A 132 21.83 -36.03 12.93
C ALA A 132 20.74 -35.06 12.46
N TYR A 133 21.12 -33.81 12.18
CA TYR A 133 20.21 -32.83 11.60
C TYR A 133 19.79 -33.24 10.18
N ASN A 134 18.49 -33.22 9.89
CA ASN A 134 17.95 -33.50 8.57
C ASN A 134 17.59 -32.19 7.85
N ASN A 135 16.59 -31.48 8.38
CA ASN A 135 16.13 -30.20 7.85
C ASN A 135 15.37 -29.41 8.91
N SER A 136 15.19 -28.12 8.65
CA SER A 136 14.26 -27.25 9.36
C SER A 136 13.19 -26.82 8.38
N SER A 137 11.94 -26.77 8.85
CA SER A 137 10.80 -26.27 8.08
C SER A 137 10.02 -25.26 8.90
N VAL A 138 9.47 -24.28 8.20
CA VAL A 138 8.52 -23.31 8.78
C VAL A 138 7.11 -23.89 8.60
N ASP A 139 6.35 -23.95 9.68
CA ASP A 139 4.97 -24.43 9.66
C ASP A 139 3.99 -23.34 9.18
N GLN A 140 2.75 -23.74 8.88
CA GLN A 140 1.67 -22.80 8.64
C GLN A 140 1.43 -21.91 9.86
N MET A 141 1.16 -20.64 9.61
CA MET A 141 0.89 -19.64 10.62
C MET A 141 -0.61 -19.40 10.72
N THR A 142 -1.15 -19.36 11.94
CA THR A 142 -2.57 -19.10 12.16
C THR A 142 -2.73 -17.75 12.85
N ILE A 143 -3.47 -16.85 12.21
CA ILE A 143 -3.73 -15.48 12.66
C ILE A 143 -5.21 -15.38 13.00
N THR A 144 -5.54 -15.20 14.28
CA THR A 144 -6.91 -15.03 14.76
C THR A 144 -7.12 -13.61 15.25
N GLY A 145 -7.99 -12.86 14.58
CA GLY A 145 -8.35 -11.49 14.95
C GLY A 145 -9.85 -11.34 15.13
N GLU A 146 -10.24 -10.42 16.00
CA GLU A 146 -11.64 -10.04 16.20
C GLU A 146 -11.94 -8.75 15.44
N PHE A 147 -13.14 -8.69 14.85
CA PHE A 147 -13.65 -7.55 14.12
C PHE A 147 -14.93 -7.09 14.81
N PHE A 148 -14.90 -5.85 15.29
CA PHE A 148 -16.07 -5.17 15.84
C PHE A 148 -16.54 -4.12 14.84
N VAL A 149 -17.84 -4.08 14.58
CA VAL A 149 -18.47 -3.19 13.62
C VAL A 149 -19.55 -2.39 14.33
N GLN A 150 -19.36 -1.08 14.44
CA GLN A 150 -20.32 -0.16 15.07
C GLN A 150 -20.83 0.89 14.09
N THR A 151 -20.04 1.20 13.07
CA THR A 151 -20.35 2.21 12.06
C THR A 151 -20.49 1.61 10.66
N SER A 152 -21.17 2.33 9.76
CA SER A 152 -21.28 1.91 8.36
C SER A 152 -19.91 1.76 7.68
N ALA A 153 -18.97 2.67 7.97
CA ALA A 153 -17.62 2.62 7.42
C ALA A 153 -16.86 1.34 7.83
N GLU A 154 -16.91 0.96 9.11
CA GLU A 154 -16.33 -0.32 9.58
C GLU A 154 -17.03 -1.53 8.95
N GLY A 155 -18.34 -1.42 8.72
CA GLY A 155 -19.12 -2.43 8.04
C GLY A 155 -18.67 -2.65 6.59
N THR A 156 -18.45 -1.57 5.84
CA THR A 156 -17.93 -1.65 4.46
C THR A 156 -16.52 -2.25 4.44
N TYR A 157 -15.68 -1.92 5.43
CA TYR A 157 -14.35 -2.51 5.59
C TYR A 157 -14.43 -4.02 5.83
N TRP A 158 -15.36 -4.47 6.69
CA TRP A 158 -15.59 -5.90 6.95
C TRP A 158 -16.06 -6.64 5.70
N VAL A 159 -16.99 -6.06 4.92
CA VAL A 159 -17.45 -6.67 3.66
C VAL A 159 -16.29 -6.78 2.66
N SER A 160 -15.48 -5.73 2.55
CA SER A 160 -14.28 -5.71 1.69
C SER A 160 -13.27 -6.78 2.10
N MET A 161 -13.05 -6.91 3.41
CA MET A 161 -12.20 -7.91 4.03
C MET A 161 -12.67 -9.35 3.73
N LEU A 162 -13.97 -9.61 3.87
CA LEU A 162 -14.56 -10.90 3.52
C LEU A 162 -14.41 -11.19 2.02
N HIS A 163 -14.69 -10.20 1.17
CA HIS A 163 -14.55 -10.33 -0.29
C HIS A 163 -13.09 -10.58 -0.70
N TYR A 164 -12.15 -9.88 -0.07
CA TYR A 164 -10.72 -10.06 -0.27
C TYR A 164 -10.25 -11.47 0.09
N LEU A 165 -10.57 -11.97 1.29
CA LEU A 165 -10.18 -13.31 1.72
C LEU A 165 -10.80 -14.41 0.85
N ARG A 166 -12.04 -14.22 0.40
CA ARG A 166 -12.69 -15.13 -0.56
C ARG A 166 -12.04 -15.12 -1.92
N SER A 167 -11.43 -14.01 -2.33
CA SER A 167 -10.82 -13.84 -3.65
C SER A 167 -9.38 -14.33 -3.68
N VAL A 168 -8.57 -13.99 -2.66
CA VAL A 168 -7.15 -14.39 -2.58
C VAL A 168 -6.96 -15.91 -2.44
N THR A 169 -7.94 -16.61 -1.88
CA THR A 169 -7.91 -18.07 -1.74
C THR A 169 -8.30 -18.82 -3.02
N LYS A 170 -8.78 -18.12 -4.04
CA LYS A 170 -9.18 -18.72 -5.32
C LYS A 170 -8.10 -18.52 -6.37
N MET A 171 -7.94 -19.53 -7.21
CA MET A 171 -7.23 -19.40 -8.47
C MET A 171 -8.09 -18.64 -9.49
N PHE A 172 -7.46 -18.08 -10.52
CA PHE A 172 -8.16 -17.45 -11.63
C PHE A 172 -8.78 -18.52 -12.53
N TYR A 173 -9.91 -19.07 -12.09
CA TYR A 173 -10.69 -20.07 -12.83
C TYR A 173 -11.80 -19.40 -13.64
N GLY A 174 -12.03 -19.87 -14.87
CA GLY A 174 -13.04 -19.34 -15.77
C GLY A 174 -12.49 -18.32 -16.78
N GLU A 175 -13.36 -17.46 -17.30
CA GLU A 175 -13.01 -16.44 -18.28
C GLU A 175 -12.28 -15.25 -17.62
N GLY A 176 -11.17 -14.80 -18.21
CA GLY A 176 -10.41 -13.65 -17.74
C GLY A 176 -8.97 -13.62 -18.27
N GLU A 177 -8.29 -12.48 -18.11
CA GLU A 177 -6.92 -12.25 -18.61
C GLU A 177 -5.88 -13.18 -17.97
N PHE A 178 -6.07 -13.56 -16.70
CA PHE A 178 -5.15 -14.40 -15.93
C PHE A 178 -5.63 -15.85 -15.79
N GLN A 179 -6.41 -16.36 -16.75
CA GLN A 179 -6.98 -17.70 -16.70
C GLN A 179 -5.92 -18.78 -16.45
N GLY A 180 -6.17 -19.62 -15.44
CA GLY A 180 -5.29 -20.72 -15.05
C GLY A 180 -4.14 -20.33 -14.12
N ALA A 181 -4.01 -19.04 -13.76
CA ALA A 181 -3.02 -18.61 -12.78
C ALA A 181 -3.37 -19.16 -11.37
N PRO A 182 -2.38 -19.64 -10.60
CA PRO A 182 -2.58 -20.11 -9.23
C PRO A 182 -3.05 -18.96 -8.31
N PRO A 183 -3.51 -19.27 -7.08
CA PRO A 183 -3.83 -18.25 -6.09
C PRO A 183 -2.66 -17.27 -5.90
N PRO A 184 -2.91 -15.95 -5.83
CA PRO A 184 -1.85 -14.97 -5.74
C PRO A 184 -1.14 -15.03 -4.38
N VAL A 185 0.15 -14.65 -4.41
CA VAL A 185 0.99 -14.52 -3.21
C VAL A 185 0.76 -13.14 -2.58
N VAL A 186 0.58 -13.10 -1.26
CA VAL A 186 0.44 -11.87 -0.48
C VAL A 186 1.62 -11.70 0.47
N ARG A 187 1.80 -10.50 1.00
CA ARG A 187 2.86 -10.20 1.95
C ARG A 187 2.26 -9.92 3.32
N LEU A 188 2.74 -10.65 4.31
CA LEU A 188 2.43 -10.42 5.71
C LEU A 188 3.40 -9.40 6.28
N ASN A 189 2.84 -8.37 6.93
CA ASN A 189 3.59 -7.41 7.73
C ASN A 189 2.95 -7.31 9.11
N GLY A 190 3.72 -7.02 10.15
CA GLY A 190 3.20 -6.87 11.50
C GLY A 190 4.30 -6.85 12.56
N TYR A 191 4.01 -6.17 13.66
CA TYR A 191 4.89 -6.06 14.84
C TYR A 191 6.30 -5.54 14.51
N GLY A 192 6.36 -4.57 13.59
CA GLY A 192 7.59 -3.87 13.23
C GLY A 192 8.52 -4.64 12.30
N ASP A 193 9.71 -4.08 12.08
CA ASP A 193 10.65 -4.58 11.08
C ASP A 193 11.28 -5.95 11.46
N TYR A 194 11.24 -6.33 12.74
CA TYR A 194 11.94 -7.51 13.27
C TYR A 194 11.09 -8.79 13.35
N VAL A 195 9.75 -8.66 13.46
CA VAL A 195 8.87 -9.82 13.65
C VAL A 195 8.29 -10.28 12.32
N PHE A 196 7.54 -9.42 11.62
CA PHE A 196 7.02 -9.70 10.28
C PHE A 196 7.22 -8.50 9.39
N LYS A 197 8.26 -8.54 8.55
CA LYS A 197 8.51 -7.53 7.53
C LYS A 197 8.44 -8.17 6.16
N ASN A 198 7.38 -7.87 5.41
CA ASN A 198 7.27 -8.24 4.01
C ASN A 198 7.44 -9.76 3.75
N VAL A 199 6.88 -10.58 4.63
CA VAL A 199 7.00 -12.04 4.54
C VAL A 199 6.07 -12.56 3.45
N PRO A 200 6.58 -13.22 2.40
CA PRO A 200 5.75 -13.79 1.34
C PRO A 200 4.94 -14.97 1.88
N VAL A 201 3.62 -14.89 1.81
CA VAL A 201 2.69 -15.93 2.29
C VAL A 201 1.58 -16.19 1.28
N VAL A 202 1.06 -17.42 1.29
CA VAL A 202 -0.16 -17.81 0.57
C VAL A 202 -1.23 -18.11 1.61
N VAL A 203 -2.45 -17.63 1.38
CA VAL A 203 -3.59 -17.93 2.26
C VAL A 203 -4.13 -19.32 1.90
N THR A 204 -4.04 -20.27 2.83
CA THR A 204 -4.50 -21.65 2.61
C THR A 204 -5.95 -21.85 3.05
N MET A 205 -6.34 -21.19 4.14
CA MET A 205 -7.66 -21.30 4.73
C MET A 205 -8.01 -19.99 5.44
N PHE A 206 -9.28 -19.62 5.38
CA PHE A 206 -9.82 -18.63 6.31
C PHE A 206 -11.15 -19.17 6.85
N THR A 207 -11.40 -18.90 8.12
CA THR A 207 -12.67 -19.17 8.78
C THR A 207 -13.19 -17.88 9.36
N LEU A 208 -14.46 -17.60 9.10
CA LEU A 208 -15.19 -16.51 9.69
C LEU A 208 -16.23 -17.11 10.63
N ASP A 209 -16.10 -16.80 11.91
CA ASP A 209 -17.08 -17.15 12.92
C ASP A 209 -18.01 -15.96 13.19
N MET A 210 -19.30 -16.20 13.07
CA MET A 210 -20.37 -15.23 13.32
C MET A 210 -21.31 -15.83 14.37
N PRO A 211 -21.10 -15.51 15.66
CA PRO A 211 -21.91 -16.06 16.74
C PRO A 211 -23.39 -15.71 16.60
N THR A 212 -24.27 -16.63 17.03
CA THR A 212 -25.73 -16.46 16.94
C THR A 212 -26.32 -15.45 17.91
N GLU A 213 -25.55 -15.04 18.91
CA GLU A 213 -25.98 -14.17 20.02
C GLU A 213 -25.80 -12.68 19.69
N ILE A 214 -25.27 -12.36 18.51
CA ILE A 214 -24.82 -11.01 18.15
C ILE A 214 -25.72 -10.43 17.07
N ASP A 215 -26.05 -9.14 17.23
CA ASP A 215 -26.85 -8.39 16.28
C ASP A 215 -26.11 -8.08 14.98
N TYR A 216 -26.88 -7.82 13.92
CA TYR A 216 -26.36 -7.43 12.60
C TYR A 216 -26.74 -5.99 12.29
N ILE A 217 -25.79 -5.24 11.73
CA ILE A 217 -26.00 -3.89 11.22
C ILE A 217 -26.15 -3.91 9.70
N ALA A 218 -27.08 -3.11 9.18
CA ALA A 218 -27.23 -2.89 7.75
C ALA A 218 -26.18 -1.87 7.28
N VAL A 219 -25.44 -2.23 6.23
CA VAL A 219 -24.39 -1.44 5.62
C VAL A 219 -24.79 -1.15 4.18
N ASP A 220 -24.72 0.11 3.80
CA ASP A 220 -24.92 0.53 2.42
C ASP A 220 -23.63 0.35 1.61
N LEU A 221 -23.73 -0.38 0.50
CA LEU A 221 -22.68 -0.67 -0.47
C LEU A 221 -22.88 0.14 -1.77
N SER A 222 -23.82 1.09 -1.80
CA SER A 222 -24.13 1.91 -2.97
C SER A 222 -22.91 2.63 -3.52
N ASP A 223 -21.96 3.03 -2.68
CA ASP A 223 -20.73 3.71 -3.09
C ASP A 223 -19.62 2.75 -3.58
N MET A 224 -19.86 1.43 -3.58
CA MET A 224 -18.86 0.40 -3.87
C MET A 224 -19.19 -0.38 -5.16
N GLY A 225 -18.25 -0.44 -6.09
CA GLY A 225 -18.34 -1.37 -7.24
C GLY A 225 -19.13 -0.85 -8.42
N ALA A 226 -19.44 -1.81 -9.31
CA ALA A 226 -20.46 -1.68 -10.35
C ALA A 226 -21.83 -1.22 -9.81
N LEU A 227 -22.04 -1.31 -8.49
CA LEU A 227 -23.26 -0.83 -7.83
C LEU A 227 -23.31 0.70 -7.72
N ALA A 228 -22.17 1.38 -7.65
CA ALA A 228 -22.09 2.85 -7.68
C ALA A 228 -22.51 3.42 -9.04
N GLU A 229 -22.20 2.72 -10.13
CA GLU A 229 -22.71 3.08 -11.46
C GLU A 229 -24.20 2.79 -11.60
N ALA A 230 -24.70 1.69 -11.02
CA ALA A 230 -26.13 1.35 -11.04
C ALA A 230 -26.98 2.31 -10.19
N THR A 231 -26.40 2.95 -9.17
CA THR A 231 -27.10 3.82 -8.22
C THR A 231 -26.93 5.32 -8.55
N LYS A 232 -26.02 5.69 -9.46
CA LYS A 232 -25.83 7.06 -9.99
C LYS A 232 -27.10 7.57 -10.70
N GLY A 233 -28.04 8.11 -9.91
CA GLY A 233 -29.30 8.68 -10.39
C GLY A 233 -30.57 8.10 -9.74
N ALA A 234 -30.44 7.13 -8.84
CA ALA A 234 -31.58 6.62 -8.07
C ALA A 234 -31.82 7.50 -6.83
N THR A 235 -33.00 8.14 -6.73
CA THR A 235 -33.41 8.97 -5.58
C THR A 235 -33.80 8.12 -4.36
N ASP A 236 -33.96 6.80 -4.53
CA ASP A 236 -34.32 5.84 -3.49
C ASP A 236 -33.40 4.61 -3.59
N THR A 237 -32.27 4.68 -2.88
CA THR A 237 -31.23 3.63 -2.81
C THR A 237 -31.75 2.33 -2.18
N ALA A 238 -32.90 2.36 -1.49
CA ALA A 238 -33.46 1.20 -0.79
C ALA A 238 -34.00 0.11 -1.72
N ASN A 239 -34.27 0.41 -3.00
CA ASN A 239 -34.89 -0.52 -3.95
C ASN A 239 -33.93 -1.17 -4.95
N VAL A 240 -32.63 -0.85 -4.91
CA VAL A 240 -31.61 -1.47 -5.78
C VAL A 240 -31.13 -2.78 -5.14
N LYS A 241 -31.30 -3.90 -5.85
CA LYS A 241 -30.90 -5.23 -5.36
C LYS A 241 -29.38 -5.30 -5.18
N GLY A 242 -28.94 -5.76 -4.01
CA GLY A 242 -27.52 -5.98 -3.68
C GLY A 242 -26.83 -4.80 -3.00
N THR A 243 -27.57 -3.71 -2.75
CA THR A 243 -27.01 -2.46 -2.20
C THR A 243 -26.89 -2.46 -0.68
N VAL A 244 -27.63 -3.31 0.02
CA VAL A 244 -27.54 -3.43 1.47
C VAL A 244 -26.98 -4.80 1.84
N ALA A 245 -25.92 -4.80 2.65
CA ALA A 245 -25.38 -6.01 3.28
C ALA A 245 -25.58 -5.96 4.80
N TYR A 246 -25.77 -7.12 5.41
CA TYR A 246 -25.85 -7.26 6.85
C TYR A 246 -24.54 -7.82 7.38
N VAL A 247 -23.95 -7.13 8.34
CA VAL A 247 -22.66 -7.47 8.94
C VAL A 247 -22.85 -7.67 10.43
N PRO A 248 -22.28 -8.71 11.06
CA PRO A 248 -22.37 -8.89 12.51
C PRO A 248 -21.60 -7.79 13.24
N VAL A 249 -22.13 -7.32 14.37
CA VAL A 249 -21.48 -6.31 15.22
C VAL A 249 -20.15 -6.80 15.79
N GLN A 250 -20.01 -8.11 15.97
CA GLN A 250 -18.75 -8.75 16.35
C GLN A 250 -18.59 -10.07 15.59
N SER A 251 -17.40 -10.31 15.07
CA SER A 251 -17.02 -11.55 14.40
C SER A 251 -15.57 -11.89 14.69
N GLN A 252 -15.25 -13.18 14.63
CA GLN A 252 -13.89 -13.66 14.75
C GLN A 252 -13.42 -14.22 13.41
N VAL A 253 -12.24 -13.81 12.98
CA VAL A 253 -11.64 -14.24 11.72
C VAL A 253 -10.34 -14.92 12.03
N THR A 254 -10.22 -16.17 11.59
CA THR A 254 -8.97 -16.92 11.61
C THR A 254 -8.49 -17.12 10.18
N VAL A 255 -7.26 -16.67 9.90
CA VAL A 255 -6.60 -16.85 8.61
C VAL A 255 -5.37 -17.73 8.82
N THR A 256 -5.32 -18.84 8.10
CA THR A 256 -4.15 -19.71 8.04
C THR A 256 -3.35 -19.35 6.79
N VAL A 257 -2.09 -18.98 7.00
CA VAL A 257 -1.17 -18.58 5.94
C VAL A 257 0.05 -19.48 5.94
N GLN A 258 0.50 -19.87 4.76
CA GLN A 258 1.71 -20.65 4.56
C GLN A 258 2.80 -19.75 3.99
N PRO A 259 3.93 -19.57 4.69
CA PRO A 259 5.09 -18.86 4.18
C PRO A 259 5.68 -19.56 2.96
N ILE A 260 6.01 -18.79 1.92
CA ILE A 260 6.63 -19.33 0.71
C ILE A 260 7.90 -18.56 0.34
N TYR A 261 9.04 -19.25 0.34
CA TYR A 261 10.31 -18.63 -0.06
C TYR A 261 10.62 -18.91 -1.52
N SER A 262 11.22 -17.91 -2.18
CA SER A 262 11.76 -18.12 -3.52
C SER A 262 12.99 -19.04 -3.45
N ARG A 263 13.21 -19.87 -4.46
CA ARG A 263 14.36 -20.79 -4.49
C ARG A 263 15.69 -20.04 -4.43
N THR A 264 15.76 -18.87 -5.06
CA THR A 264 16.95 -18.01 -5.05
C THR A 264 17.21 -17.45 -3.65
N ASP A 265 16.15 -17.04 -2.93
CA ASP A 265 16.29 -16.55 -1.56
C ASP A 265 16.74 -17.66 -0.60
N VAL A 266 16.26 -18.90 -0.79
CA VAL A 266 16.71 -20.06 0.00
C VAL A 266 18.19 -20.39 -0.29
N GLN A 267 18.63 -20.27 -1.54
CA GLN A 267 20.03 -20.51 -1.91
C GLN A 267 20.99 -19.48 -1.32
N GLY A 268 20.54 -18.23 -1.16
CA GLY A 268 21.33 -17.15 -0.55
C GLY A 268 21.28 -17.11 0.97
N PHE A 269 20.67 -18.11 1.63
CA PHE A 269 20.55 -18.15 3.08
C PHE A 269 21.87 -18.52 3.75
N SER A 270 22.28 -17.68 4.70
CA SER A 270 23.46 -17.85 5.55
C SER A 270 23.02 -17.77 7.01
N LEU A 271 23.39 -18.79 7.80
CA LEU A 271 23.05 -18.81 9.21
C LEU A 271 23.78 -17.71 10.00
N SER A 272 25.02 -17.37 9.61
CA SER A 272 25.76 -16.29 10.28
C SER A 272 25.03 -14.95 10.16
N ASP A 273 24.53 -14.67 8.97
CA ASP A 273 23.91 -13.38 8.63
C ASP A 273 22.52 -13.30 9.27
N PHE A 274 21.85 -14.46 9.40
CA PHE A 274 20.60 -14.57 10.14
C PHE A 274 20.77 -14.34 11.63
N VAL A 275 21.79 -14.94 12.26
CA VAL A 275 22.09 -14.73 13.69
C VAL A 275 22.47 -13.27 13.97
N ASN A 276 23.17 -12.62 13.04
CA ASN A 276 23.53 -11.21 13.14
C ASN A 276 22.36 -10.26 12.81
N GLY A 277 21.20 -10.78 12.42
CA GLY A 277 20.02 -10.00 12.07
C GLY A 277 20.16 -9.20 10.76
N GLU A 278 21.11 -9.54 9.89
CA GLU A 278 21.41 -8.79 8.68
C GLU A 278 20.24 -8.81 7.68
N TYR A 279 19.47 -9.90 7.66
CA TYR A 279 18.27 -10.01 6.82
C TYR A 279 17.14 -9.05 7.17
N VAL A 280 17.09 -8.51 8.40
CA VAL A 280 16.11 -7.51 8.82
C VAL A 280 16.35 -6.16 8.10
N THR A 281 17.62 -5.87 7.81
CA THR A 281 18.04 -4.62 7.17
C THR A 281 17.77 -4.59 5.67
N GLN A 282 17.74 -5.76 5.02
CA GLN A 282 17.60 -5.89 3.57
C GLN A 282 16.14 -5.92 3.08
N GLU A 283 15.17 -5.61 3.96
CA GLU A 283 13.72 -5.64 3.67
C GLU A 283 13.18 -7.00 3.19
N LYS A 284 13.95 -8.07 3.40
CA LYS A 284 13.57 -9.44 3.06
C LYS A 284 12.91 -10.09 4.28
N GLY A 285 11.65 -10.48 4.12
CA GLY A 285 10.92 -11.22 5.14
C GLY A 285 11.34 -12.68 5.17
N PHE A 286 12.41 -12.98 5.90
CA PHE A 286 12.73 -14.34 6.31
C PHE A 286 12.22 -14.57 7.72
N ILE A 287 11.51 -15.68 7.91
CA ILE A 287 11.14 -16.26 9.20
C ILE A 287 11.76 -17.65 9.34
#